data_AF-A0A7C9CZQ8-F1
#
_entry.id   AF-A0A7C9CZQ8-F1
#
_cell.length_a   1.000
_cell.length_b   1.000
_cell.length_c   1.000
_cell.angle_alpha   90.00
_cell.angle_beta   90.00
_cell.angle_gamma   90.00
#
_symmetry.space_group_name_H-M   'P 1'
#
loop_
_entity.id
_entity.type
_entity.pdbx_description
1 polymer ?
#
loop_
_entity_poly.entity_id
_entity_poly.type
_entity_poly.pdbx_seq_one_letter_code
_entity_poly.pdbx_strand_id
1 'polypeptide(L)'
;MKVRTLIGLLICSSFVFWAFKGVHGSDIVHVDDKAPKQPGCDNNFVLVKVPTWVDGFEDDEYVGVGARFGPTLESKEKHANQTKLTLADPPDCCSPPKNKLTG
;
A
#
# COMPACT_ATOMS: atom_id res chain seq x y z
N MET A 1 -25.45 33.44 34.86
CA MET A 1 -25.22 33.40 33.39
C MET A 1 -24.04 32.51 32.98
N LYS A 2 -22.91 32.50 33.68
CA LYS A 2 -21.72 31.68 33.34
C LYS A 2 -21.93 30.15 33.35
N VAL A 3 -22.70 29.59 34.30
CA VAL A 3 -22.96 28.14 34.42
C VAL A 3 -23.78 27.56 33.26
N ARG A 4 -24.79 28.29 32.77
CA ARG A 4 -25.65 27.81 31.67
C ARG A 4 -24.89 27.76 30.34
N THR A 5 -23.98 28.72 30.12
CA THR A 5 -23.07 28.74 28.96
C THR A 5 -22.05 27.60 29.03
N LEU A 6 -21.51 27.31 30.21
CA LEU A 6 -20.57 26.20 30.45
C LEU A 6 -21.21 24.83 30.19
N ILE A 7 -22.43 24.60 30.68
CA ILE A 7 -23.16 23.34 30.45
C ILE A 7 -23.48 23.16 28.96
N GLY A 8 -23.89 24.23 28.27
CA GLY A 8 -24.12 24.19 26.83
C GLY A 8 -22.86 23.82 26.03
N LEU A 9 -21.70 24.36 26.39
CA LEU A 9 -20.41 24.04 25.76
C LEU A 9 -19.99 22.58 26.01
N LEU A 10 -20.21 22.05 27.21
CA LEU A 10 -19.92 20.66 27.53
C LEU A 10 -20.81 19.69 26.75
N ILE A 11 -22.10 20.00 26.61
CA ILE A 11 -23.04 19.17 25.83
C ILE A 11 -22.67 19.21 24.34
N CYS A 12 -22.35 20.40 23.79
CA CYS A 12 -21.92 20.52 22.39
C CYS A 12 -20.64 19.75 22.09
N SER A 13 -19.61 19.87 22.93
CA SER A 13 -18.34 19.14 22.72
C SER A 13 -18.54 17.63 22.78
N SER A 14 -19.34 17.14 23.72
CA SER A 14 -19.69 15.71 23.83
C SER A 14 -20.40 15.19 22.58
N PHE A 15 -21.31 15.98 22.00
CA PHE A 15 -22.05 15.63 20.79
C PHE A 15 -21.15 15.62 19.55
N VAL A 16 -20.21 16.56 19.47
CA VAL A 16 -19.20 16.62 18.40
C VAL A 16 -18.30 15.38 18.44
N PHE A 17 -17.81 14.98 19.61
CA PHE A 17 -16.99 13.77 19.74
C PHE A 17 -17.74 12.48 19.40
N TRP A 18 -19.04 12.39 19.71
CA TRP A 18 -19.85 11.22 19.34
C TRP A 18 -20.09 11.10 17.83
N ALA A 19 -20.13 12.23 17.13
CA ALA A 19 -20.29 12.29 15.67
C ALA A 19 -19.01 11.92 14.90
N PHE A 20 -17.82 11.99 15.53
CA PHE A 20 -16.57 11.56 14.89
C PHE A 20 -16.44 10.04 14.92
N LYS A 21 -17.03 9.38 13.91
CA LYS A 21 -16.69 8.00 13.56
C LYS A 21 -15.36 8.03 12.78
N GLY A 22 -14.29 7.54 13.40
CA GLY A 22 -13.02 7.34 12.70
C GLY A 22 -13.20 6.37 11.53
N VAL A 23 -12.83 6.80 10.32
CA VAL A 23 -12.76 5.92 9.14
C VAL A 23 -11.39 5.26 9.15
N HIS A 24 -11.38 3.93 9.20
CA HIS A 24 -10.18 3.12 8.96
C HIS A 24 -10.16 2.69 7.50
N GLY A 25 -9.15 3.11 6.76
CA GLY A 25 -8.92 2.65 5.38
C GLY A 25 -8.24 1.30 5.38
N SER A 26 -8.98 0.24 5.04
CA SER A 26 -8.45 -1.11 4.86
C SER A 26 -7.71 -1.26 3.52
N ASP A 27 -6.84 -2.26 3.43
CA ASP A 27 -6.11 -2.57 2.19
C ASP A 27 -7.02 -3.19 1.14
N ILE A 28 -6.76 -2.89 -0.14
CA ILE A 28 -7.47 -3.50 -1.27
C ILE A 28 -6.81 -4.84 -1.58
N VAL A 29 -7.30 -5.88 -0.91
CA VAL A 29 -6.87 -7.26 -1.14
C VAL A 29 -7.88 -7.92 -2.07
N HIS A 30 -7.42 -8.36 -3.24
CA HIS A 30 -8.19 -9.20 -4.12
C HIS A 30 -7.88 -10.67 -3.80
N VAL A 31 -8.83 -11.30 -3.10
CA VAL A 31 -8.75 -12.73 -2.81
C VAL A 31 -9.12 -13.50 -4.07
N ASP A 32 -8.16 -14.25 -4.60
CA ASP A 32 -8.39 -15.12 -5.75
C ASP A 32 -8.48 -16.58 -5.33
N ASP A 33 -9.67 -17.13 -5.45
CA ASP A 33 -9.99 -18.53 -5.17
C ASP A 33 -9.89 -19.43 -6.41
N LYS A 34 -9.68 -18.84 -7.60
CA LYS A 34 -9.66 -19.59 -8.86
C LYS A 34 -8.27 -20.05 -9.28
N ALA A 35 -7.21 -19.27 -9.04
CA ALA A 35 -5.89 -19.71 -9.46
C ALA A 35 -5.37 -20.87 -8.57
N PRO A 36 -4.60 -21.82 -9.15
CA PRO A 36 -4.06 -22.95 -8.43
C PRO A 36 -3.18 -22.50 -7.25
N LYS A 37 -3.46 -23.04 -6.05
CA LYS A 37 -2.64 -22.82 -4.86
C LYS A 37 -1.54 -23.89 -4.83
N GLN A 38 -0.29 -23.47 -4.94
CA GLN A 38 0.88 -24.33 -4.80
C GLN A 38 1.72 -23.83 -3.62
N PRO A 39 2.52 -24.70 -2.95
CA PRO A 39 3.43 -24.25 -1.89
C PRO A 39 4.34 -23.11 -2.40
N GLY A 40 4.27 -21.94 -1.77
CA GLY A 40 5.00 -20.73 -2.18
C GLY A 40 4.35 -19.92 -3.30
N CYS A 41 3.13 -20.25 -3.72
CA CYS A 41 2.31 -19.54 -4.71
C CYS A 41 0.87 -19.33 -4.21
N ASP A 42 0.73 -18.82 -2.98
CA ASP A 42 -0.54 -18.66 -2.28
C ASP A 42 -0.79 -17.24 -1.76
N ASN A 43 0.10 -16.29 -2.06
CA ASN A 43 -0.10 -14.89 -1.70
C ASN A 43 -1.39 -14.33 -2.33
N ASN A 44 -2.02 -13.39 -1.63
CA ASN A 44 -3.15 -12.63 -2.17
C ASN A 44 -2.67 -11.57 -3.16
N PHE A 45 -3.53 -11.22 -4.11
CA PHE A 45 -3.28 -10.07 -4.99
C PHE A 45 -3.56 -8.78 -4.21
N VAL A 46 -2.52 -7.99 -4.01
CA VAL A 46 -2.62 -6.67 -3.37
C VAL A 46 -2.34 -5.60 -4.41
N LEU A 47 -3.20 -4.59 -4.49
CA LEU A 47 -2.90 -3.40 -5.30
C LEU A 47 -1.83 -2.59 -4.57
N VAL A 48 -0.69 -2.41 -5.22
CA VAL A 48 0.49 -1.78 -4.63
C VAL A 48 0.93 -0.57 -5.43
N LYS A 49 1.52 0.36 -4.70
CA LYS A 49 2.14 1.57 -5.22
C LYS A 49 3.56 1.57 -4.67
N VAL A 50 4.54 1.40 -5.55
CA VAL A 50 5.95 1.20 -5.23
C VAL A 50 6.70 2.46 -5.63
N PRO A 51 6.95 3.38 -4.68
CA PRO A 51 7.86 4.49 -4.90
C PRO A 51 9.29 3.96 -5.08
N THR A 52 10.08 4.69 -5.86
CA THR A 52 11.50 4.39 -6.06
C THR A 52 12.36 5.56 -5.63
N TRP A 53 13.63 5.29 -5.37
CA TRP A 53 14.59 6.32 -4.97
C TRP A 53 15.88 6.18 -5.75
N VAL A 54 16.36 7.29 -6.30
CA VAL A 54 17.65 7.40 -6.97
C VAL A 54 18.46 8.47 -6.24
N ASP A 55 19.67 8.12 -5.80
CA ASP A 55 20.56 8.99 -5.03
C ASP A 55 19.92 9.62 -3.78
N GLY A 56 18.95 8.92 -3.17
CA GLY A 56 18.23 9.36 -1.97
C GLY A 56 17.05 10.27 -2.23
N PHE A 57 16.76 10.60 -3.50
CA PHE A 57 15.59 11.37 -3.90
C PHE A 57 14.52 10.44 -4.46
N GLU A 58 13.26 10.71 -4.14
CA GLU A 58 12.12 9.98 -4.70
C GLU A 58 12.08 10.22 -6.22
N ASP A 59 11.96 9.13 -6.96
CA ASP A 59 11.89 9.09 -8.42
C ASP A 59 10.53 8.53 -8.86
N ASP A 60 10.42 8.04 -10.10
CA ASP A 60 9.20 7.46 -10.65
C ASP A 60 8.59 6.37 -9.76
N GLU A 61 7.27 6.41 -9.68
CA GLU A 61 6.49 5.46 -8.91
C GLU A 61 5.80 4.45 -9.82
N TYR A 62 5.82 3.19 -9.40
CA TYR A 62 5.21 2.09 -10.13
C TYR A 62 3.95 1.60 -9.43
N VAL A 63 2.82 1.63 -10.14
CA VAL A 63 1.55 1.06 -9.68
C VAL A 63 1.38 -0.31 -10.31
N GLY A 64 1.03 -1.29 -9.49
CA GLY A 64 0.87 -2.67 -9.95
C GLY A 64 0.08 -3.53 -8.98
N VAL A 65 0.06 -4.82 -9.28
CA VAL A 65 -0.56 -5.84 -8.43
C VAL A 65 0.53 -6.81 -8.00
N GLY A 66 0.54 -7.16 -6.71
CA GLY A 66 1.45 -8.19 -6.18
C GLY A 66 1.27 -9.54 -6.88
N ALA A 67 2.27 -10.41 -6.80
CA ALA A 67 2.20 -11.75 -7.35
C ALA A 67 1.76 -12.77 -6.29
N ARG A 68 1.21 -13.91 -6.74
CA ARG A 68 0.91 -15.05 -5.84
C ARG A 68 2.16 -15.70 -5.27
N PHE A 69 3.30 -15.53 -5.91
CA PHE A 69 4.58 -16.15 -5.55
C PHE A 69 5.57 -15.13 -4.98
N GLY A 70 6.58 -15.65 -4.29
CA GLY A 70 7.66 -14.84 -3.70
C GLY A 70 7.24 -14.15 -2.40
N PRO A 71 8.04 -13.17 -1.94
CA PRO A 71 7.71 -12.38 -0.75
C PRO A 71 6.44 -11.56 -0.95
N THR A 72 5.64 -11.42 0.10
CA THR A 72 4.49 -10.52 0.10
C THR A 72 4.95 -9.07 0.14
N LEU A 73 4.33 -8.23 -0.69
CA LEU A 73 4.55 -6.79 -0.63
C LEU A 73 3.66 -6.17 0.45
N GLU A 74 4.25 -5.23 1.20
CA GLU A 74 3.51 -4.45 2.18
C GLU A 74 2.47 -3.57 1.47
N SER A 75 1.27 -3.53 2.02
CA SER A 75 0.16 -2.73 1.49
C SER A 75 0.32 -1.24 1.76
N LYS A 76 1.12 -0.88 2.78
CA LYS A 76 1.41 0.50 3.19
C LYS A 76 2.91 0.74 3.09
N GLU A 77 3.28 1.71 2.26
CA GLU A 77 4.67 2.14 2.05
C GLU A 77 5.42 2.44 3.36
N LYS A 78 4.75 3.07 4.34
CA LYS A 78 5.35 3.45 5.63
C LYS A 78 5.89 2.27 6.45
N HIS A 79 5.47 1.05 6.13
CA HIS A 79 5.93 -0.17 6.78
C HIS A 79 6.89 -0.98 5.90
N ALA A 80 7.10 -0.55 4.65
CA ALA A 80 7.98 -1.23 3.71
C ALA A 80 9.45 -0.83 3.93
N ASN A 81 10.35 -1.79 3.72
CA ASN A 81 11.78 -1.52 3.68
C ASN A 81 12.21 -1.21 2.26
N GLN A 82 13.11 -0.23 2.10
CA GLN A 82 13.75 0.03 0.82
C GLN A 82 14.69 -1.13 0.47
N THR A 83 14.52 -1.66 -0.73
CA THR A 83 15.37 -2.74 -1.27
C THR A 83 15.92 -2.30 -2.62
N LYS A 84 17.08 -2.85 -3.00
CA LYS A 84 17.66 -2.57 -4.30
C LYS A 84 16.81 -3.25 -5.37
N LEU A 85 16.43 -2.48 -6.39
CA LEU A 85 15.68 -2.97 -7.54
C LEU A 85 16.53 -2.91 -8.81
N THR A 86 16.26 -3.82 -9.74
CA THR A 86 16.82 -3.82 -11.09
C THR A 86 15.68 -3.67 -12.08
N LEU A 87 15.68 -2.60 -12.87
CA LEU A 87 14.66 -2.38 -13.90
C LEU A 87 15.03 -3.11 -15.19
N ALA A 88 14.04 -3.76 -15.81
CA ALA A 88 14.21 -4.37 -17.13
C ALA A 88 14.41 -3.30 -18.21
N ASP A 89 15.35 -3.53 -19.13
CA ASP A 89 15.56 -2.69 -20.32
C ASP A 89 15.53 -3.56 -21.59
N PRO A 90 14.52 -3.43 -22.47
CA PRO A 90 13.35 -2.55 -22.34
C PRO A 90 12.37 -3.00 -21.23
N PRO A 91 11.57 -2.07 -20.66
CA PRO A 91 10.66 -2.36 -19.56
C PRO A 91 9.41 -3.14 -19.96
N ASP A 92 9.22 -3.41 -21.26
CA ASP A 92 8.09 -4.18 -21.77
C ASP A 92 8.17 -5.67 -21.41
N CYS A 93 9.34 -6.17 -21.02
CA CYS A 93 9.65 -7.59 -20.76
C CYS A 93 9.24 -8.54 -21.90
N CYS A 94 8.95 -8.00 -23.08
CA CYS A 94 8.47 -8.72 -24.25
C CYS A 94 9.50 -8.71 -25.37
N SER A 95 10.35 -7.69 -25.40
CA SER A 95 11.48 -7.59 -26.33
C SER A 95 12.76 -8.18 -25.72
N PRO A 96 13.75 -8.59 -26.53
CA PRO A 96 15.04 -9.08 -26.01
C PRO A 96 15.70 -8.04 -25.09
N PRO A 97 16.12 -8.44 -23.87
CA PRO A 97 16.71 -7.50 -22.93
C PRO A 97 18.09 -7.04 -23.41
N LYS A 98 18.37 -5.74 -23.28
CA LYS A 98 19.67 -5.17 -23.65
C LYS A 98 20.78 -5.58 -22.70
N ASN A 99 20.43 -5.82 -21.44
CA ASN A 99 21.35 -6.20 -20.38
C ASN A 99 20.85 -7.43 -19.65
N LYS A 100 21.77 -8.27 -19.18
CA LYS A 100 21.42 -9.41 -18.33
C LYS A 100 20.98 -8.89 -16.97
N LEU A 101 19.76 -9.20 -16.56
CA LEU A 101 19.24 -8.86 -15.24
C LEU A 101 19.83 -9.82 -14.20
N THR A 102 20.30 -9.26 -13.09
CA THR A 102 20.72 -10.00 -11.89
C THR A 102 19.88 -9.51 -10.72
N GLY A 103 19.25 -10.45 -10.02
CA GLY A 103 18.44 -10.23 -8.82
C GLY A 103 19.05 -10.93 -7.62
#